data_AF-A0A2V7FR07-F1
#
_entry.id   AF-A0A2V7FR07-F1
#
_cell.length_a   1.000
_cell.length_b   1.000
_cell.length_c   1.000
_cell.angle_alpha   90.00
_cell.angle_beta   90.00
_cell.angle_gamma   90.00
#
_symmetry.space_group_name_H-M   'P 1'
#
loop_
_entity.id
_entity.type
_entity.pdbx_description
1 polymer ?
#
loop_
_entity_poly.entity_id
_entity_poly.type
_entity_poly.pdbx_seq_one_letter_code
_entity_poly.pdbx_strand_id
1 'polypeptide(L)'
;MRPVDHESLVIILSLGGSPLERTALGALSDVVVSWVRVEREGETACLAARVMHGDPPDAFRDRVRRWGAARGWAITVASGGRRG
;
A
#
# COMPACT_ATOMS: atom_id res chain seq x y z
N MET A 1 -14.60 -1.66 15.74
CA MET A 1 -13.70 -1.00 14.78
C MET A 1 -12.44 -0.64 15.54
N ARG A 2 -11.27 -1.23 15.23
CA ARG A 2 -10.01 -0.79 15.87
C ARG A 2 -9.70 0.63 15.38
N PRO A 3 -9.24 1.55 16.25
CA PRO A 3 -8.85 2.88 15.79
C PRO A 3 -7.68 2.75 14.80
N VAL A 4 -7.78 3.45 13.67
CA VAL A 4 -6.70 3.55 12.67
C VAL A 4 -5.75 4.65 13.13
N ASP A 5 -4.80 4.26 13.99
CA ASP A 5 -3.93 5.19 14.71
C ASP A 5 -2.74 5.69 13.86
N HIS A 6 -2.45 5.03 12.75
CA HIS A 6 -1.26 5.28 11.94
C HIS A 6 -1.59 5.62 10.49
N GLU A 7 -0.85 6.57 9.93
CA GLU A 7 -0.86 6.89 8.50
C GLU A 7 0.44 6.37 7.87
N SER A 8 0.40 5.91 6.63
CA SER A 8 1.60 5.52 5.86
C SER A 8 1.40 5.78 4.38
N LEU A 9 2.46 6.23 3.70
CA LEU A 9 2.50 6.27 2.25
C LEU A 9 2.98 4.92 1.73
N VAL A 10 2.18 4.28 0.88
CA VAL A 10 2.53 3.02 0.21
C VAL A 10 2.76 3.31 -1.26
N ILE A 11 3.91 2.89 -1.77
CA ILE A 11 4.25 2.92 -3.20
C ILE A 11 4.43 1.47 -3.65
N ILE A 12 3.66 1.08 -4.66
CA ILE A 12 3.72 -0.24 -5.30
C ILE A 12 4.22 -0.04 -6.72
N LEU A 13 5.25 -0.78 -7.09
CA LEU A 13 5.74 -0.88 -8.45
C LEU A 13 5.49 -2.29 -8.96
N SER A 14 4.77 -2.39 -10.06
CA SER A 14 4.63 -3.62 -10.84
C SER A 14 5.50 -3.51 -12.08
N LEU A 15 6.50 -4.38 -12.16
CA LEU A 15 7.39 -4.49 -13.32
C LEU A 15 7.08 -5.81 -14.02
N GLY A 16 6.78 -5.77 -15.32
CA GLY A 16 6.59 -6.98 -16.13
C GLY A 16 5.16 -7.53 -16.14
N GLY A 17 4.14 -6.66 -16.20
CA GLY A 17 2.78 -7.05 -16.55
C GLY A 17 1.93 -7.66 -15.43
N SER A 18 2.41 -7.67 -14.18
CA SER A 18 1.55 -8.06 -13.04
C SER A 18 0.44 -7.00 -12.85
N PRO A 19 -0.86 -7.35 -12.92
CA PRO A 19 -1.92 -6.35 -12.92
C PRO A 19 -1.90 -5.50 -11.65
N LEU A 20 -1.85 -4.17 -11.78
CA LEU A 20 -1.91 -3.24 -10.65
C LEU A 20 -3.03 -2.24 -10.87
N GLU A 21 -4.17 -2.52 -10.22
CA GLU A 21 -5.36 -1.69 -10.30
C GLU A 21 -5.48 -0.74 -9.11
N ARG A 22 -6.21 0.37 -9.31
CA ARG A 22 -6.48 1.38 -8.26
C ARG A 22 -7.07 0.76 -6.99
N THR A 23 -7.85 -0.30 -7.13
CA THR A 23 -8.53 -1.00 -6.04
C THR A 23 -7.69 -2.10 -5.38
N ALA A 24 -6.45 -2.33 -5.83
CA ALA A 24 -5.61 -3.43 -5.34
C ALA A 24 -5.45 -3.42 -3.81
N LEU A 25 -5.28 -2.24 -3.21
CA LEU A 25 -5.16 -2.08 -1.76
C LEU A 25 -6.44 -2.38 -0.99
N GLY A 26 -7.61 -2.41 -1.66
CA GLY A 26 -8.88 -2.81 -1.02
C GLY A 26 -8.90 -4.27 -0.56
N ALA A 27 -7.97 -5.10 -1.04
CA ALA A 27 -7.79 -6.48 -0.58
C ALA A 27 -6.97 -6.58 0.72
N LEU A 28 -6.38 -5.49 1.22
CA LEU A 28 -5.73 -5.47 2.53
C LEU A 28 -6.79 -5.36 3.62
N SER A 29 -6.75 -6.28 4.60
CA SER A 29 -7.62 -6.22 5.76
C SER A 29 -7.18 -5.12 6.73
N ASP A 30 -8.15 -4.54 7.44
CA ASP A 30 -7.92 -3.57 8.52
C ASP A 30 -7.15 -2.32 8.07
N VAL A 31 -7.45 -1.83 6.86
CA VAL A 31 -6.91 -0.56 6.35
C VAL A 31 -8.01 0.32 5.77
N VAL A 32 -7.77 1.64 5.79
CA VAL A 32 -8.60 2.63 5.08
C VAL A 32 -7.70 3.40 4.12
N VAL A 33 -8.01 3.35 2.82
CA VAL A 33 -7.29 4.09 1.79
C VAL A 33 -7.93 5.46 1.63
N SER A 34 -7.20 6.53 1.96
CA SER A 34 -7.73 7.91 1.92
C SER A 34 -7.36 8.67 0.65
N TRP A 35 -6.34 8.21 -0.07
CA TRP A 35 -5.90 8.75 -1.35
C TRP A 35 -5.21 7.67 -2.16
N VAL A 36 -5.38 7.71 -3.48
CA VAL A 36 -4.72 6.79 -4.41
C VAL A 36 -4.48 7.48 -5.76
N ARG A 37 -3.30 7.24 -6.33
CA ARG A 37 -2.94 7.60 -7.69
C ARG A 37 -2.27 6.40 -8.36
N VAL A 38 -2.61 6.18 -9.62
CA VAL A 38 -2.05 5.10 -10.44
C VAL A 38 -1.53 5.71 -11.73
N GLU A 39 -0.29 5.39 -12.08
CA GLU A 39 0.37 5.76 -13.33
C GLU A 39 0.80 4.49 -14.06
N ARG A 40 0.74 4.49 -15.38
CA ARG A 40 1.07 3.34 -16.23
C ARG A 40 1.89 3.76 -17.43
N GLU A 41 2.90 2.97 -17.75
CA GLU A 41 3.77 3.14 -18.92
C GLU A 41 4.11 1.75 -19.46
N GLY A 42 3.54 1.39 -20.62
CA GLY A 42 3.64 0.04 -21.17
C GLY A 42 3.20 -1.04 -20.16
N GLU A 43 4.06 -2.04 -19.94
CA GLU A 43 3.84 -3.16 -18.99
C GLU A 43 4.20 -2.82 -17.55
N THR A 44 4.46 -1.54 -17.25
CA THR A 44 4.83 -1.05 -15.92
C THR A 44 3.70 -0.24 -15.33
N ALA A 45 3.43 -0.45 -14.04
CA ALA A 45 2.46 0.34 -13.29
C ALA A 45 3.03 0.77 -11.93
N CYS A 46 2.73 2.00 -11.55
CA CYS A 46 3.04 2.56 -10.25
C CYS A 46 1.75 2.98 -9.56
N LEU A 47 1.56 2.53 -8.31
CA LEU A 47 0.46 2.96 -7.45
C LEU A 47 1.05 3.63 -6.21
N ALA A 48 0.64 4.87 -5.95
CA ALA A 48 0.92 5.57 -4.71
C ALA A 48 -0.38 5.77 -3.94
N ALA A 49 -0.37 5.48 -2.63
CA ALA A 49 -1.56 5.59 -1.80
C ALA A 49 -1.27 6.02 -0.36
N ARG A 50 -2.23 6.73 0.23
CA ARG A 50 -2.23 7.08 1.65
C ARG A 50 -3.07 6.06 2.44
N VAL A 51 -2.32 5.29 3.21
CA VAL A 51 -2.58 4.18 4.13
C VAL A 51 -3.04 4.52 5.55
N MET A 52 -4.31 4.44 5.96
CA MET A 52 -4.65 4.45 7.40
C MET A 52 -4.75 3.02 7.94
N HIS A 53 -4.10 2.71 9.06
CA HIS A 53 -4.04 1.36 9.64
C HIS A 53 -3.85 1.39 11.16
N GLY A 54 -4.08 0.25 11.83
CA GLY A 54 -3.98 0.13 13.29
C GLY A 54 -2.75 -0.62 13.81
N ASP A 55 -1.92 -1.17 12.92
CA ASP A 55 -0.72 -1.91 13.31
C ASP A 55 0.45 -0.94 13.57
N PRO A 56 1.44 -1.30 14.41
CA PRO A 56 2.69 -0.55 14.48
C PRO A 56 3.34 -0.41 13.10
N PRO A 57 4.02 0.71 12.79
CA PRO A 57 4.55 0.99 11.45
C PRO A 57 5.42 -0.13 10.85
N ASP A 58 6.30 -0.75 11.63
CA ASP A 58 7.15 -1.84 11.15
C ASP A 58 6.35 -3.12 10.84
N ALA A 59 5.37 -3.45 11.69
CA ALA A 59 4.48 -4.59 11.46
C ALA A 59 3.63 -4.39 10.21
N PHE A 60 3.11 -3.17 10.01
CA PHE A 60 2.38 -2.80 8.79
C PHE A 60 3.26 -2.92 7.55
N ARG A 61 4.48 -2.35 7.59
CA ARG A 61 5.45 -2.44 6.49
C ARG A 61 5.71 -3.88 6.08
N ASP A 62 5.97 -4.75 7.04
CA ASP A 62 6.31 -6.15 6.76
C ASP A 62 5.10 -6.93 6.24
N ARG A 63 3.90 -6.66 6.77
CA ARG A 63 2.64 -7.23 6.28
C ARG A 63 2.38 -6.86 4.82
N VAL A 64 2.46 -5.57 4.49
CA VAL A 64 2.20 -5.07 3.13
C VAL A 64 3.25 -5.58 2.15
N ARG A 65 4.54 -5.60 2.54
CA ARG A 65 5.61 -6.17 1.70
C ARG A 65 5.38 -7.64 1.38
N ARG A 66 5.04 -8.48 2.37
CA ARG A 66 4.72 -9.90 2.12
C ARG A 66 3.52 -10.06 1.18
N TRP A 67 2.48 -9.25 1.39
CA TRP A 67 1.29 -9.27 0.55
C TRP A 67 1.58 -8.91 -0.91
N GLY A 68 2.43 -7.90 -1.17
CA GLY A 68 2.83 -7.51 -2.52
C GLY A 68 3.82 -8.46 -3.19
N ALA A 69 4.76 -9.02 -2.43
CA ALA A 69 5.74 -9.96 -2.96
C ALA A 69 5.06 -11.20 -3.58
N ALA A 70 3.99 -11.69 -2.96
CA ALA A 70 3.18 -12.80 -3.50
C ALA A 70 2.48 -12.47 -4.85
N ARG A 71 2.50 -11.20 -5.28
CA ARG A 71 1.87 -10.69 -6.50
C ARG A 71 2.89 -10.17 -7.51
N GLY A 72 4.18 -10.37 -7.26
CA GLY A 72 5.26 -9.87 -8.12
C GLY A 72 5.49 -8.36 -8.01
N TRP A 73 5.00 -7.71 -6.94
CA TRP A 73 5.15 -6.27 -6.78
C TRP A 73 6.30 -5.91 -5.85
N ALA A 74 7.03 -4.85 -6.21
CA ALA A 74 7.96 -4.17 -5.32
C ALA A 74 7.21 -3.13 -4.49
N ILE A 75 7.41 -3.14 -3.17
CA ILE A 75 6.68 -2.27 -2.25
C ILE A 75 7.63 -1.45 -1.38
N THR A 76 7.39 -0.14 -1.38
CA THR A 76 7.96 0.83 -0.45
C THR A 76 6.86 1.33 0.48
N VAL A 77 7.13 1.34 1.77
CA VAL A 77 6.23 1.91 2.79
C VAL A 77 7.01 2.96 3.57
N ALA A 78 6.47 4.17 3.63
CA ALA A 78 6.98 5.26 4.45
C ALA A 78 5.94 5.61 5.52
N SER A 79 6.33 5.52 6.79
CA SER A 79 5.48 5.87 7.92
C SER A 79 5.16 7.36 7.91
N GLY A 80 3.88 7.73 7.89
CA GLY A 80 3.42 9.06 8.25
C GLY A 80 3.30 9.16 9.76
N GLY A 81 3.49 10.36 10.32
CA GLY A 81 3.30 10.57 11.76
C GLY A 81 1.90 10.15 12.23
N ARG A 82 1.75 9.91 13.54
CA ARG A 82 0.45 9.67 14.17
C ARG A 82 -0.43 10.90 13.94
N ARG A 83 -1.64 10.74 13.37
CA ARG A 83 -2.63 11.83 13.45
C ARG A 83 -3.01 11.95 14.93
N GLY A 84 -2.56 13.04 15.55
CA GLY A 84 -2.89 13.40 16.93
C GLY A 84 -4.37 13.68 17.10
#